data_AF-A0A4S4AVU5-F1
#
_entry.id   AF-A0A4S4AVU5-F1
#
_cell.length_a   1.000
_cell.length_b   1.000
_cell.length_c   1.000
_cell.angle_alpha   90.00
_cell.angle_beta   90.00
_cell.angle_gamma   90.00
#
_symmetry.space_group_name_H-M   'P 1'
#
loop_
_entity.id
_entity.type
_entity.pdbx_description
1 polymer ?
#
loop_
_entity_poly.entity_id
_entity_poly.type
_entity_poly.pdbx_seq_one_letter_code
_entity_poly.pdbx_strand_id
1 'polypeptide(L)'
;MRMPRPAALALRKPKAAPRRGRRRQADAAQPDLYTRLFVPRLLLIEADAFGVRAAVAERRREWRLGRQAHSRHYRPAEALAEITTELGPHLPGNALLLTSAALALLADLPVDPARPRPPAQMREMVRYESEPLVSQHNNLWTMGEVLAALGLLDGARRREVAVALETRRMDDAGQSVRFGEMAGELGFVAPERIEDAILRQHWQLLPENELVHAWRAQPGTVPPGEDWPRWRAAVCAEVLRDTWYAALREQGLRLRGIVPSAGLAGHPPAGAAQAGVRLVVEIRPEQIVCTRHHGARTTGMTGEARMERPVAADWIAELLGPWLSEQPEALDLVVEDRDTDAERLAAQLEGQCHCPVQVLADGAAAAAELRFRAVLAEQDLDRSERRLLVLPPRQASAPPWKTRGGRAALALGAVLLGIALWEGRAQYRIHTYERQAVQIRDGLRQRSENPEQAMDAEARRLEAQVAEVQTELSQVLSEAERLDTIARRSQALPAIIRLLGRVIGPEVVLDGLEEGASPNQEIGIRVRAWSVSDALAQRFASNVQQSARGLGLSVAQVDLHAAVGRTGGNGYAISFWLIPLPPDDGLEQR
;
A
#
# COMPACT_ATOMS: atom_id res chain seq x y z
N MET A 1 14.78 26.81 -82.53
CA MET A 1 14.96 25.39 -82.92
C MET A 1 16.14 24.79 -82.15
N ARG A 2 15.83 24.10 -81.06
CA ARG A 2 16.69 23.11 -80.38
C ARG A 2 15.70 22.10 -79.78
N MET A 3 15.78 20.86 -80.23
CA MET A 3 14.85 19.79 -79.83
C MET A 3 14.92 19.53 -78.32
N PRO A 4 13.79 19.26 -77.65
CA PRO A 4 13.80 18.81 -76.27
C PRO A 4 13.97 17.29 -76.17
N ARG A 5 14.72 16.89 -75.14
CA ARG A 5 15.07 15.52 -74.76
C ARG A 5 13.83 14.69 -74.35
N PRO A 6 13.83 13.37 -74.62
CA PRO A 6 12.77 12.48 -74.14
C PRO A 6 12.94 12.11 -72.66
N ALA A 7 11.80 11.94 -72.00
CA ALA A 7 11.62 11.60 -70.61
C ALA A 7 12.12 10.17 -70.28
N ALA A 8 12.84 10.05 -69.16
CA ALA A 8 13.28 8.78 -68.61
C ALA A 8 12.12 8.08 -67.87
N LEU A 9 11.82 6.86 -68.30
CA LEU A 9 10.91 5.90 -67.66
C LEU A 9 11.35 5.60 -66.23
N ALA A 10 10.48 5.86 -65.26
CA ALA A 10 10.64 5.40 -63.88
C ALA A 10 10.34 3.90 -63.78
N LEU A 11 11.34 3.14 -63.32
CA LEU A 11 11.27 1.70 -63.03
C LEU A 11 10.23 1.41 -61.94
N ARG A 12 9.17 0.70 -62.32
CA ARG A 12 8.22 0.01 -61.43
C ARG A 12 8.97 -1.03 -60.58
N LYS A 13 8.96 -0.87 -59.25
CA LYS A 13 9.28 -1.96 -58.32
C LYS A 13 8.12 -2.97 -58.28
N PRO A 14 8.39 -4.28 -58.21
CA PRO A 14 7.36 -5.31 -58.22
C PRO A 14 6.56 -5.35 -56.92
N LYS A 15 5.25 -5.53 -57.08
CA LYS A 15 4.20 -5.70 -56.07
C LYS A 15 4.41 -7.06 -55.39
N ALA A 16 4.69 -7.06 -54.08
CA ALA A 16 4.80 -8.30 -53.30
C ALA A 16 3.43 -9.00 -53.24
N ALA A 17 3.40 -10.28 -53.63
CA ALA A 17 2.23 -11.14 -53.59
C ALA A 17 1.85 -11.53 -52.13
N PRO A 18 0.56 -11.82 -51.86
CA PRO A 18 0.10 -12.19 -50.53
C PRO A 18 0.49 -13.63 -50.20
N ARG A 19 1.22 -13.82 -49.09
CA ARG A 19 1.51 -15.14 -48.53
C ARG A 19 0.23 -15.73 -47.92
N ARG A 20 -0.42 -16.62 -48.67
CA ARG A 20 -1.48 -17.51 -48.19
C ARG A 20 -0.95 -18.53 -47.18
N GLY A 21 -1.73 -18.67 -46.11
CA GLY A 21 -1.80 -19.71 -45.10
C GLY A 21 -0.97 -20.98 -45.24
N ARG A 22 -0.19 -21.25 -44.19
CA ARG A 22 -0.06 -22.60 -43.65
C ARG A 22 -0.62 -22.61 -42.22
N ARG A 23 -1.84 -23.13 -42.12
CA ARG A 23 -2.44 -23.63 -40.88
C ARG A 23 -1.42 -24.51 -40.16
N ARG A 24 -1.00 -24.12 -38.95
CA ARG A 24 -0.59 -25.08 -37.92
C ARG A 24 -1.85 -25.51 -37.20
N GLN A 25 -2.33 -26.68 -37.59
CA GLN A 25 -3.29 -27.51 -36.87
C GLN A 25 -2.47 -28.68 -36.31
N ALA A 26 -2.73 -29.05 -35.05
CA ALA A 26 -1.99 -30.00 -34.19
C ALA A 26 -0.66 -29.42 -33.66
N ASP A 27 -0.43 -29.29 -32.35
CA ASP A 27 -0.89 -30.16 -31.27
C ASP A 27 -1.72 -29.44 -30.20
N ALA A 28 -2.82 -30.09 -29.84
CA ALA A 28 -3.41 -30.03 -28.52
C ALA A 28 -2.38 -30.58 -27.52
N ALA A 29 -1.49 -29.71 -27.06
CA ALA A 29 -0.57 -30.02 -25.98
C ALA A 29 -1.38 -30.19 -24.68
N GLN A 30 -1.27 -31.40 -24.14
CA GLN A 30 -1.60 -31.86 -22.79
C GLN A 30 -2.02 -30.77 -21.80
N PRO A 31 -3.17 -30.89 -21.10
CA PRO A 31 -3.43 -30.04 -19.96
C PRO A 31 -2.35 -30.30 -18.91
N ASP A 32 -1.52 -29.28 -18.71
CA ASP A 32 -0.40 -29.22 -17.76
C ASP A 32 -0.71 -30.02 -16.49
N LEU A 33 0.13 -31.01 -16.19
CA LEU A 33 0.14 -31.71 -14.91
C LEU A 33 0.28 -30.73 -13.73
N TYR A 34 0.84 -29.53 -13.98
CA TYR A 34 0.92 -28.43 -13.02
C TYR A 34 -0.44 -27.79 -12.67
N THR A 35 -1.39 -27.72 -13.61
CA THR A 35 -2.73 -27.15 -13.37
C THR A 35 -3.59 -28.07 -12.49
N ARG A 36 -3.23 -29.35 -12.35
CA ARG A 36 -3.92 -30.29 -11.46
C ARG A 36 -3.50 -30.16 -9.99
N LEU A 37 -2.38 -29.50 -9.68
CA LEU A 37 -1.87 -29.40 -8.31
C LEU A 37 -2.21 -28.07 -7.61
N PHE A 38 -2.50 -27.00 -8.37
CA PHE A 38 -2.88 -25.70 -7.80
C PHE A 38 -4.20 -25.21 -8.37
N VAL A 39 -5.30 -25.54 -7.68
CA VAL A 39 -6.60 -24.90 -7.91
C VAL A 39 -6.50 -23.47 -7.36
N PRO A 40 -6.65 -22.40 -8.17
CA PRO A 40 -6.71 -21.04 -7.64
C PRO A 40 -7.90 -20.92 -6.70
N ARG A 41 -7.65 -20.37 -5.51
CA ARG A 41 -8.66 -20.16 -4.47
C ARG A 41 -8.65 -18.71 -4.03
N LEU A 42 -9.82 -18.19 -3.67
CA LEU A 42 -10.02 -16.80 -3.27
C LEU A 42 -11.04 -16.73 -2.14
N LEU A 43 -10.74 -15.96 -1.09
CA LEU A 43 -11.71 -15.65 -0.05
C LEU A 43 -12.46 -14.39 -0.47
N LEU A 44 -13.78 -14.48 -0.57
CA LEU A 44 -14.64 -13.32 -0.74
C LEU A 44 -15.20 -12.99 0.62
N ILE A 45 -15.13 -11.72 1.00
CA ILE A 45 -15.63 -11.22 2.27
C ILE A 45 -16.56 -10.08 1.93
N GLU A 46 -17.77 -10.10 2.43
CA GLU A 46 -18.68 -8.96 2.44
C GLU A 46 -18.84 -8.46 3.87
N ALA A 47 -18.64 -7.16 4.07
CA ALA A 47 -18.75 -6.52 5.37
C ALA A 47 -19.64 -5.28 5.30
N ASP A 48 -20.65 -5.25 6.17
CA ASP A 48 -21.57 -4.15 6.35
C ASP A 48 -21.68 -3.76 7.84
N ALA A 49 -22.66 -2.91 8.19
CA ALA A 49 -22.89 -2.52 9.57
C ALA A 49 -23.44 -3.65 10.45
N PHE A 50 -23.96 -4.72 9.84
CA PHE A 50 -24.76 -5.76 10.48
C PHE A 50 -23.95 -7.04 10.70
N GLY A 51 -22.88 -7.23 9.94
CA GLY A 51 -21.91 -8.27 10.18
C GLY A 51 -20.98 -8.48 9.01
N VAL A 52 -20.43 -9.69 8.96
CA VAL A 52 -19.52 -10.11 7.89
C VAL A 52 -19.98 -11.47 7.36
N ARG A 53 -20.02 -11.59 6.04
CA ARG A 53 -20.25 -12.84 5.32
C ARG A 53 -19.01 -13.18 4.54
N ALA A 54 -18.65 -14.45 4.47
CA ALA A 54 -17.52 -14.86 3.67
C ALA A 54 -17.78 -16.15 2.93
N ALA A 55 -17.15 -16.29 1.76
CA ALA A 55 -17.23 -17.49 0.94
C ALA A 55 -15.84 -17.82 0.36
N VAL A 56 -15.50 -19.11 0.38
CA VAL A 56 -14.31 -19.59 -0.33
C VAL A 56 -14.70 -19.93 -1.77
N ALA A 57 -14.08 -19.26 -2.73
CA ALA A 57 -14.25 -19.54 -4.14
C ALA A 57 -13.06 -20.35 -4.68
N GLU A 58 -13.32 -21.31 -5.56
CA GLU A 58 -12.31 -22.15 -6.18
C GLU A 58 -12.48 -22.16 -7.71
N ARG A 59 -11.37 -22.06 -8.45
CA ARG A 59 -11.37 -22.08 -9.92
C ARG A 59 -10.82 -23.41 -10.43
N ARG A 60 -11.70 -24.26 -10.98
CA ARG A 60 -11.27 -25.48 -11.69
C ARG A 60 -11.30 -25.28 -13.21
N ARG A 61 -12.47 -24.93 -13.72
CA ARG A 61 -12.69 -24.45 -15.09
C ARG A 61 -13.28 -23.06 -15.04
N GLU A 62 -14.33 -22.95 -14.24
CA GLU A 62 -14.99 -21.71 -13.82
C GLU A 62 -14.82 -21.55 -12.30
N TRP A 63 -15.01 -20.33 -11.81
CA TRP A 63 -15.13 -20.09 -10.38
C TRP A 63 -16.42 -20.70 -9.83
N ARG A 64 -16.29 -21.40 -8.70
CA ARG A 64 -17.43 -21.91 -7.95
C ARG A 64 -17.32 -21.45 -6.50
N LEU A 65 -18.45 -21.00 -5.95
CA LEU A 65 -18.57 -20.73 -4.53
C LEU A 65 -18.63 -22.05 -3.78
N GLY A 66 -17.78 -22.17 -2.76
CA GLY A 66 -17.70 -23.30 -1.86
C GLY A 66 -18.33 -22.96 -0.52
N ARG A 67 -17.64 -23.30 0.56
CA ARG A 67 -18.10 -23.05 1.93
C ARG A 67 -18.33 -21.57 2.17
N GLN A 68 -19.42 -21.27 2.87
CA GLN A 68 -19.78 -19.93 3.32
C GLN A 68 -19.82 -19.90 4.85
N ALA A 69 -19.58 -18.72 5.41
CA ALA A 69 -19.58 -18.46 6.84
C ALA A 69 -20.18 -17.08 7.12
N HIS A 70 -20.72 -16.88 8.31
CA HIS A 70 -21.33 -15.62 8.70
C HIS A 70 -21.04 -15.28 10.16
N SER A 71 -20.48 -14.08 10.37
CA SER A 71 -20.31 -13.47 11.68
C SER A 71 -21.25 -12.27 11.85
N ARG A 72 -21.78 -12.11 13.06
CA ARG A 72 -22.55 -10.91 13.47
C ARG A 72 -21.65 -9.79 14.03
N HIS A 73 -20.36 -10.09 14.22
CA HIS A 73 -19.38 -9.08 14.57
C HIS A 73 -19.16 -8.16 13.35
N TYR A 74 -19.10 -6.85 13.60
CA TYR A 74 -18.78 -5.84 12.57
C TYR A 74 -17.29 -5.47 12.60
N ARG A 75 -16.60 -5.76 13.70
CA ARG A 75 -15.17 -5.47 13.85
C ARG A 75 -14.34 -6.49 13.08
N PRO A 76 -13.42 -6.07 12.20
CA PRO A 76 -12.71 -6.98 11.31
C PRO A 76 -12.00 -8.14 12.02
N ALA A 77 -11.30 -7.89 13.12
CA ALA A 77 -10.53 -8.92 13.83
C ALA A 77 -11.42 -10.00 14.46
N GLU A 78 -12.47 -9.59 15.16
CA GLU A 78 -13.44 -10.49 15.81
C GLU A 78 -14.20 -11.31 14.75
N ALA A 79 -14.71 -10.62 13.72
CA ALA A 79 -15.47 -11.26 12.65
C ALA A 79 -14.62 -12.27 11.85
N LEU A 80 -13.37 -11.93 11.56
CA LEU A 80 -12.46 -12.83 10.87
C LEU A 80 -12.11 -14.05 11.72
N ALA A 81 -11.93 -13.91 13.04
CA ALA A 81 -11.64 -15.06 13.91
C ALA A 81 -12.80 -16.09 13.92
N GLU A 82 -14.04 -15.62 13.93
CA GLU A 82 -15.22 -16.48 13.81
C GLU A 82 -15.30 -17.12 12.42
N ILE A 83 -15.16 -16.31 11.36
CA ILE A 83 -15.20 -16.78 9.96
C ILE A 83 -14.11 -17.81 9.64
N THR A 84 -12.88 -17.58 10.09
CA THR A 84 -11.77 -18.52 9.84
C THR A 84 -12.00 -19.84 10.56
N THR A 85 -12.59 -19.79 11.76
CA THR A 85 -12.99 -20.98 12.52
C THR A 85 -14.07 -21.77 11.79
N GLU A 86 -15.11 -21.10 11.28
CA GLU A 86 -16.24 -21.75 10.59
C GLU A 86 -15.85 -22.32 9.22
N LEU A 87 -15.06 -21.58 8.43
CA LEU A 87 -14.60 -22.04 7.11
C LEU A 87 -13.55 -23.16 7.20
N GLY A 88 -12.81 -23.22 8.30
CA GLY A 88 -11.83 -24.26 8.63
C GLY A 88 -10.38 -23.94 8.20
N PRO A 89 -9.43 -24.88 8.42
CA PRO A 89 -7.99 -24.61 8.41
C PRO A 89 -7.37 -24.40 7.02
N HIS A 90 -8.14 -24.56 5.94
CA HIS A 90 -7.64 -24.51 4.58
C HIS A 90 -8.19 -23.29 3.84
N LEU A 91 -7.85 -22.11 4.34
CA LEU A 91 -8.19 -20.85 3.71
C LEU A 91 -7.24 -20.49 2.57
N PRO A 92 -7.72 -19.80 1.53
CA PRO A 92 -6.85 -19.26 0.50
C PRO A 92 -6.04 -18.08 1.03
N GLY A 93 -4.78 -17.95 0.62
CA GLY A 93 -3.93 -16.83 1.08
C GLY A 93 -4.34 -15.44 0.55
N ASN A 94 -5.35 -15.34 -0.31
CA ASN A 94 -5.81 -14.09 -0.92
C ASN A 94 -7.29 -13.84 -0.63
N ALA A 95 -7.64 -12.59 -0.34
CA ALA A 95 -9.00 -12.15 -0.07
C ALA A 95 -9.41 -10.92 -0.89
N LEU A 96 -10.68 -10.81 -1.25
CA LEU A 96 -11.33 -9.57 -1.72
C LEU A 96 -12.38 -9.14 -0.70
N LEU A 97 -12.41 -7.85 -0.38
CA LEU A 97 -13.39 -7.25 0.51
C LEU A 97 -14.45 -6.52 -0.31
N LEU A 98 -15.70 -6.87 -0.12
CA LEU A 98 -16.88 -6.15 -0.56
C LEU A 98 -17.40 -5.39 0.67
N THR A 99 -17.73 -4.12 0.56
CA THR A 99 -18.24 -3.38 1.72
C THR A 99 -19.18 -2.24 1.35
N SER A 100 -20.17 -2.01 2.22
CA SER A 100 -21.07 -0.85 2.16
C SER A 100 -20.37 0.45 2.55
N ALA A 101 -19.24 0.38 3.27
CA ALA A 101 -18.38 1.52 3.59
C ALA A 101 -17.41 1.85 2.44
N ALA A 102 -17.74 1.45 1.21
CA ALA A 102 -17.09 1.86 -0.02
C ALA A 102 -18.18 2.23 -1.03
N LEU A 103 -17.99 3.38 -1.67
CA LEU A 103 -18.92 3.90 -2.67
C LEU A 103 -18.40 3.66 -4.07
N ALA A 104 -19.31 3.32 -4.99
CA ALA A 104 -19.08 3.44 -6.41
C ALA A 104 -19.65 4.77 -6.90
N LEU A 105 -19.12 5.31 -8.00
CA LEU A 105 -19.76 6.38 -8.74
C LEU A 105 -19.42 6.32 -10.23
N LEU A 106 -20.31 6.90 -11.04
CA LEU A 106 -20.03 7.26 -12.42
C LEU A 106 -19.63 8.74 -12.41
N ALA A 107 -18.37 9.02 -12.75
CA ALA A 107 -17.78 10.34 -12.72
C ALA A 107 -17.65 10.91 -14.13
N ASP A 108 -18.09 12.15 -14.32
CA ASP A 108 -18.04 12.87 -15.58
C ASP A 108 -16.76 13.73 -15.65
N LEU A 109 -15.62 13.04 -15.77
CA LEU A 109 -14.32 13.71 -15.80
C LEU A 109 -13.99 14.23 -17.20
N PRO A 110 -13.60 15.52 -17.38
CA PRO A 110 -13.19 16.09 -18.66
C PRO A 110 -11.75 15.66 -19.04
N VAL A 111 -11.51 14.34 -19.09
CA VAL A 111 -10.21 13.73 -19.38
C VAL A 111 -10.39 12.60 -20.37
N ASP A 112 -9.63 12.67 -21.46
CA ASP A 112 -9.51 11.57 -22.42
C ASP A 112 -8.88 10.33 -21.74
N PRO A 113 -9.58 9.18 -21.68
CA PRO A 113 -9.04 7.92 -21.19
C PRO A 113 -7.75 7.45 -21.85
N ALA A 114 -7.50 7.81 -23.11
CA ALA A 114 -6.27 7.47 -23.81
C ALA A 114 -5.08 8.30 -23.32
N ARG A 115 -5.34 9.45 -22.68
CA ARG A 115 -4.33 10.38 -22.17
C ARG A 115 -4.71 10.83 -20.75
N PRO A 116 -4.73 9.91 -19.77
CA PRO A 116 -5.08 10.25 -18.40
C PRO A 116 -4.10 11.27 -17.82
N ARG A 117 -4.62 12.17 -16.98
CA ARG A 117 -3.79 13.12 -16.23
C ARG A 117 -2.89 12.37 -15.22
N PRO A 118 -1.83 13.02 -14.69
CA PRO A 118 -1.05 12.45 -13.60
C PRO A 118 -1.93 11.98 -12.43
N PRO A 119 -1.61 10.87 -11.74
CA PRO A 119 -2.49 10.28 -10.73
C PRO A 119 -2.92 11.23 -9.59
N ALA A 120 -2.09 12.21 -9.23
CA ALA A 120 -2.46 13.21 -8.23
C ALA A 120 -3.59 14.13 -8.73
N GLN A 121 -3.54 14.57 -9.99
CA GLN A 121 -4.59 15.40 -10.59
C GLN A 121 -5.88 14.60 -10.78
N MET A 122 -5.78 13.37 -11.29
CA MET A 122 -6.96 12.48 -11.41
C MET A 122 -7.63 12.27 -10.05
N ARG A 123 -6.85 12.09 -8.99
CA ARG A 123 -7.39 11.93 -7.63
C ARG A 123 -8.18 13.16 -7.18
N GLU A 124 -7.67 14.37 -7.38
CA GLU A 124 -8.40 15.59 -7.01
C GLU A 124 -9.70 15.75 -7.79
N MET A 125 -9.70 15.41 -9.09
CA MET A 125 -10.92 15.46 -9.90
C MET A 125 -11.95 14.44 -9.42
N VAL A 126 -11.52 13.20 -9.15
CA VAL A 126 -12.40 12.16 -8.61
C VAL A 126 -12.90 12.53 -7.21
N ARG A 127 -12.06 13.16 -6.39
CA ARG A 127 -12.44 13.64 -5.05
C ARG A 127 -13.60 14.63 -5.15
N TYR A 128 -13.47 15.64 -6.02
CA TYR A 128 -14.49 16.66 -6.25
C TYR A 128 -15.82 16.05 -6.71
N GLU A 129 -15.80 15.12 -7.66
CA GLU A 129 -17.00 14.40 -8.12
C GLU A 129 -17.62 13.51 -7.03
N SER A 130 -16.81 12.96 -6.11
CA SER A 130 -17.28 12.06 -5.06
C SER A 130 -17.83 12.77 -3.83
N GLU A 131 -17.46 14.03 -3.58
CA GLU A 131 -17.85 14.82 -2.40
C GLU A 131 -19.37 14.86 -2.15
N PRO A 132 -20.24 15.18 -3.14
CA PRO A 132 -21.68 15.17 -2.91
C PRO A 132 -22.21 13.76 -2.56
N LEU A 133 -21.64 12.71 -3.16
CA LEU A 133 -22.05 11.33 -2.88
C LEU A 133 -21.57 10.86 -1.51
N VAL A 134 -20.38 11.29 -1.06
CA VAL A 134 -19.88 11.03 0.29
C VAL A 134 -20.78 11.71 1.33
N SER A 135 -21.18 12.96 1.08
CA SER A 135 -22.13 13.67 1.95
C SER A 135 -23.49 12.96 2.00
N GLN A 136 -24.04 12.57 0.85
CA GLN A 136 -25.28 11.81 0.77
C GLN A 136 -25.18 10.48 1.50
N HIS A 137 -24.11 9.71 1.29
CA HIS A 137 -23.85 8.44 1.97
C HIS A 137 -23.81 8.60 3.49
N ASN A 138 -23.10 9.61 3.99
CA ASN A 138 -23.02 9.87 5.43
C ASN A 138 -24.40 10.21 6.02
N ASN A 139 -25.26 10.87 5.26
CA ASN A 139 -26.64 11.16 5.67
C ASN A 139 -27.56 9.93 5.67
N LEU A 140 -27.21 8.85 4.95
CA LEU A 140 -27.97 7.58 4.99
C LEU A 140 -27.90 6.94 6.38
N TRP A 141 -26.74 7.02 7.02
CA TRP A 141 -26.47 6.35 8.28
C TRP A 141 -26.98 7.18 9.47
N THR A 142 -28.29 7.37 9.58
CA THR A 142 -28.88 7.96 10.79
C THR A 142 -28.98 6.91 11.90
N MET A 143 -29.04 7.34 13.17
CA MET A 143 -29.21 6.41 14.29
C MET A 143 -30.50 5.59 14.17
N GLY A 144 -31.59 6.20 13.68
CA GLY A 144 -32.87 5.51 13.45
C GLY A 144 -32.74 4.39 12.43
N GLU A 145 -32.03 4.61 11.31
CA GLU A 145 -31.76 3.58 10.31
C GLU A 145 -30.90 2.45 10.88
N VAL A 146 -29.82 2.77 11.60
CA VAL A 146 -28.92 1.76 12.17
C VAL A 146 -29.66 0.87 13.17
N LEU A 147 -30.46 1.46 14.08
CA LEU A 147 -31.24 0.71 15.05
C LEU A 147 -32.31 -0.17 14.38
N ALA A 148 -32.98 0.34 13.35
CA ALA A 148 -33.97 -0.43 12.60
C ALA A 148 -33.33 -1.60 11.85
N ALA A 149 -32.24 -1.34 11.15
CA ALA A 149 -31.54 -2.36 10.39
C ALA A 149 -30.89 -3.45 11.28
N LEU A 150 -30.47 -3.10 12.51
CA LEU A 150 -30.08 -4.08 13.53
C LEU A 150 -31.26 -4.88 14.10
N GLY A 151 -32.51 -4.49 13.81
CA GLY A 151 -33.73 -5.11 14.34
C GLY A 151 -34.02 -4.75 15.80
N LEU A 152 -33.42 -3.67 16.29
CA LEU A 152 -33.68 -3.13 17.61
C LEU A 152 -34.96 -2.27 17.61
N LEU A 153 -35.29 -1.69 16.47
CA LEU A 153 -36.55 -0.99 16.22
C LEU A 153 -37.25 -1.59 15.00
N ASP A 154 -38.57 -1.67 15.05
CA ASP A 154 -39.39 -1.87 13.86
C ASP A 154 -39.84 -0.50 13.29
N GLY A 155 -40.44 -0.51 12.11
CA GLY A 155 -40.90 0.73 11.46
C GLY A 155 -41.96 1.49 12.25
N ALA A 156 -42.74 0.83 13.13
CA ALA A 156 -43.74 1.51 13.95
C ALA A 156 -43.08 2.26 15.13
N ARG A 157 -42.23 1.57 15.89
CA ARG A 157 -41.48 2.14 17.02
C ARG A 157 -40.54 3.24 16.58
N ARG A 158 -39.90 3.08 15.42
CA ARG A 158 -39.03 4.12 14.87
C ARG A 158 -39.79 5.43 14.63
N ARG A 159 -40.99 5.37 14.03
CA ARG A 159 -41.85 6.56 13.85
C ARG A 159 -42.28 7.16 15.18
N GLU A 160 -42.57 6.34 16.17
CA GLU A 160 -42.92 6.81 17.51
C GLU A 160 -41.78 7.59 18.17
N VAL A 161 -40.53 7.10 18.06
CA VAL A 161 -39.33 7.84 18.52
C VAL A 161 -39.18 9.16 17.77
N ALA A 162 -39.39 9.16 16.45
CA ALA A 162 -39.27 10.38 15.64
C ALA A 162 -40.32 11.44 16.04
N VAL A 163 -41.57 11.03 16.27
CA VAL A 163 -42.64 11.91 16.75
C VAL A 163 -42.31 12.46 18.13
N ALA A 164 -41.90 11.60 19.08
CA ALA A 164 -41.54 12.01 20.43
C ALA A 164 -40.36 13.00 20.45
N LEU A 165 -39.38 12.77 19.59
CA LEU A 165 -38.24 13.68 19.41
C LEU A 165 -38.67 15.05 18.90
N GLU A 166 -39.58 15.10 17.93
CA GLU A 166 -40.07 16.35 17.37
C GLU A 166 -40.96 17.11 18.37
N THR A 167 -41.83 16.41 19.10
CA THR A 167 -42.61 17.02 20.20
C THR A 167 -41.69 17.63 21.25
N ARG A 168 -40.63 16.93 21.66
CA ARG A 168 -39.69 17.45 22.66
C ARG A 168 -38.89 18.65 22.16
N ARG A 169 -38.54 18.70 20.87
CA ARG A 169 -37.91 19.88 20.25
C ARG A 169 -38.83 21.11 20.25
N MET A 170 -40.14 20.90 20.12
CA MET A 170 -41.12 21.97 20.18
C MET A 170 -41.35 22.47 21.62
N ASP A 171 -41.38 21.55 22.59
CA ASP A 171 -41.68 21.86 23.99
C ASP A 171 -40.48 22.45 24.76
N ASP A 172 -39.24 22.07 24.42
CA ASP A 172 -38.04 22.47 25.16
C ASP A 172 -36.88 22.87 24.23
N ALA A 173 -36.91 24.12 23.75
CA ALA A 173 -35.95 24.69 22.79
C ALA A 173 -34.47 24.67 23.25
N GLY A 174 -34.18 24.25 24.49
CA GLY A 174 -32.84 24.14 25.06
C GLY A 174 -32.25 22.73 25.15
N GLN A 175 -33.07 21.66 25.08
CA GLN A 175 -32.58 20.27 25.22
C GLN A 175 -32.53 19.55 23.87
N SER A 176 -31.33 19.44 23.30
CA SER A 176 -31.07 18.59 22.14
C SER A 176 -30.89 17.14 22.59
N VAL A 177 -32.00 16.41 22.73
CA VAL A 177 -31.97 14.95 22.92
C VAL A 177 -31.67 14.27 21.58
N ARG A 178 -30.79 13.26 21.57
CA ARG A 178 -30.48 12.50 20.35
C ARG A 178 -31.51 11.39 20.14
N PHE A 179 -31.68 10.96 18.89
CA PHE A 179 -32.63 9.89 18.54
C PHE A 179 -32.42 8.61 19.37
N GLY A 180 -31.16 8.18 19.53
CA GLY A 180 -30.83 6.99 20.34
C GLY A 180 -31.19 7.15 21.81
N GLU A 181 -30.98 8.33 22.39
CA GLU A 181 -31.34 8.62 23.79
C GLU A 181 -32.86 8.59 23.97
N MET A 182 -33.61 9.20 23.05
CA MET A 182 -35.08 9.15 23.04
C MET A 182 -35.60 7.70 22.92
N ALA A 183 -34.98 6.87 22.08
CA ALA A 183 -35.34 5.46 21.98
C ALA A 183 -35.06 4.68 23.29
N GLY A 184 -34.03 5.09 24.03
CA GLY A 184 -33.73 4.56 25.36
C GLY A 184 -34.72 5.02 26.43
N GLU A 185 -35.10 6.30 26.42
CA GLU A 185 -36.10 6.87 27.33
C GLU A 185 -37.48 6.22 27.15
N LEU A 186 -37.88 5.93 25.91
CA LEU A 186 -39.12 5.21 25.59
C LEU A 186 -39.03 3.70 25.90
N GLY A 187 -37.87 3.20 26.34
CA GLY A 187 -37.66 1.81 26.71
C GLY A 187 -37.63 0.83 25.53
N PHE A 188 -37.47 1.32 24.30
CA PHE A 188 -37.41 0.45 23.11
C PHE A 188 -36.06 -0.22 22.94
N VAL A 189 -34.97 0.46 23.33
CA VAL A 189 -33.60 -0.04 23.14
C VAL A 189 -32.79 0.19 24.42
N ALA A 190 -32.08 -0.84 24.87
CA ALA A 190 -31.19 -0.72 26.03
C ALA A 190 -29.96 0.18 25.73
N PRO A 191 -29.43 0.93 26.71
CA PRO A 191 -28.28 1.83 26.52
C PRO A 191 -27.06 1.17 25.88
N GLU A 192 -26.74 -0.06 26.29
CA GLU A 192 -25.57 -0.80 25.78
C GLU A 192 -25.71 -1.12 24.28
N ARG A 193 -26.95 -1.31 23.80
CA ARG A 193 -27.25 -1.54 22.38
C ARG A 193 -27.16 -0.25 21.57
N ILE A 194 -27.45 0.89 22.18
CA ILE A 194 -27.29 2.20 21.54
C ILE A 194 -25.81 2.52 21.34
N GLU A 195 -24.96 2.24 22.32
CA GLU A 195 -23.51 2.41 22.19
C GLU A 195 -22.92 1.53 21.08
N ASP A 196 -23.33 0.25 21.00
CA ASP A 196 -22.93 -0.64 19.91
C ASP A 196 -23.38 -0.11 18.54
N ALA A 197 -24.61 0.43 18.45
CA ALA A 197 -25.13 1.04 17.22
C ALA A 197 -24.34 2.29 16.81
N ILE A 198 -23.94 3.15 17.74
CA ILE A 198 -23.08 4.32 17.49
C ILE A 198 -21.74 3.89 16.89
N LEU A 199 -21.12 2.85 17.46
CA LEU A 199 -19.87 2.34 16.94
C LEU A 199 -20.04 1.78 15.52
N ARG A 200 -21.09 1.00 15.27
CA ARG A 200 -21.39 0.46 13.93
C ARG A 200 -21.63 1.57 12.90
N GLN A 201 -22.38 2.60 13.26
CA GLN A 201 -22.59 3.80 12.43
C GLN A 201 -21.25 4.44 12.05
N HIS A 202 -20.37 4.65 13.04
CA HIS A 202 -19.06 5.27 12.81
C HIS A 202 -18.21 4.51 11.77
N TRP A 203 -18.28 3.18 11.74
CA TRP A 203 -17.57 2.35 10.75
C TRP A 203 -18.09 2.50 9.32
N GLN A 204 -19.31 3.01 9.13
CA GLN A 204 -19.89 3.21 7.80
C GLN A 204 -19.68 4.63 7.26
N LEU A 205 -19.37 5.59 8.14
CA LEU A 205 -19.14 6.97 7.75
C LEU A 205 -17.81 7.12 7.00
N LEU A 206 -17.83 7.98 5.99
CA LEU A 206 -16.69 8.31 5.15
C LEU A 206 -16.18 9.72 5.50
N PRO A 207 -14.99 9.85 6.13
CA PRO A 207 -14.40 11.15 6.41
C PRO A 207 -13.90 11.78 5.12
N GLU A 208 -14.34 13.00 4.78
CA GLU A 208 -14.07 13.66 3.50
C GLU A 208 -12.57 13.82 3.17
N ASN A 209 -11.73 14.00 4.19
CA ASN A 209 -10.30 14.28 4.01
C ASN A 209 -9.41 13.04 3.94
N GLU A 210 -9.91 11.87 4.32
CA GLU A 210 -9.12 10.63 4.45
C GLU A 210 -9.68 9.53 3.55
N LEU A 211 -9.90 9.89 2.28
CA LEU A 211 -10.48 9.01 1.28
C LEU A 211 -9.43 8.39 0.35
N VAL A 212 -9.58 7.09 0.14
CA VAL A 212 -8.86 6.31 -0.87
C VAL A 212 -9.70 6.31 -2.12
N HIS A 213 -9.10 6.69 -3.24
CA HIS A 213 -9.81 6.79 -4.52
C HIS A 213 -9.22 5.79 -5.51
N ALA A 214 -10.10 5.16 -6.28
CA ALA A 214 -9.75 4.43 -7.49
C ALA A 214 -10.60 4.95 -8.65
N TRP A 215 -10.07 4.85 -9.86
CA TRP A 215 -10.81 5.22 -11.06
C TRP A 215 -10.39 4.36 -12.25
N ARG A 216 -11.31 4.23 -13.19
CA ARG A 216 -11.08 3.54 -14.46
C ARG A 216 -12.04 4.08 -15.51
N ALA A 217 -11.54 4.30 -16.72
CA ALA A 217 -12.41 4.65 -17.84
C ALA A 217 -13.34 3.49 -18.19
N GLN A 218 -14.59 3.80 -18.48
CA GLN A 218 -15.53 2.78 -18.92
C GLN A 218 -15.22 2.39 -20.39
N PRO A 219 -15.15 1.09 -20.72
CA PRO A 219 -14.94 0.67 -22.10
C PRO A 219 -16.15 1.03 -22.97
N GLY A 220 -15.90 1.63 -24.14
CA GLY A 220 -16.91 1.94 -25.15
C GLY A 220 -16.77 3.34 -25.78
N THR A 221 -17.60 3.65 -26.77
CA THR A 221 -17.72 5.00 -27.35
C THR A 221 -18.37 5.97 -26.37
N VAL A 222 -18.03 7.25 -26.51
CA VAL A 222 -18.65 8.38 -25.81
C VAL A 222 -20.18 8.31 -26.01
N PRO A 223 -20.99 8.45 -24.95
CA PRO A 223 -22.44 8.47 -25.08
C PRO A 223 -22.90 9.57 -26.07
N PRO A 224 -24.00 9.37 -26.82
CA PRO A 224 -24.54 10.41 -27.69
C PRO A 224 -24.85 11.68 -26.89
N GLY A 225 -24.29 12.82 -27.30
CA GLY A 225 -24.49 14.12 -26.62
C GLY A 225 -23.48 14.44 -25.52
N GLU A 226 -22.52 13.56 -25.23
CA GLU A 226 -21.38 13.85 -24.36
C GLU A 226 -20.10 14.08 -25.17
N ASP A 227 -19.21 14.90 -24.65
CA ASP A 227 -17.91 15.21 -25.28
C ASP A 227 -16.79 14.25 -24.81
N TRP A 228 -17.00 13.51 -23.71
CA TRP A 228 -15.98 12.67 -23.08
C TRP A 228 -16.53 11.33 -22.58
N PRO A 229 -15.69 10.27 -22.53
CA PRO A 229 -16.12 8.98 -21.99
C PRO A 229 -16.32 9.05 -20.49
N ARG A 230 -17.35 8.36 -19.99
CA ARG A 230 -17.60 8.26 -18.55
C ARG A 230 -16.53 7.46 -17.81
N TRP A 231 -16.19 7.93 -16.61
CA TRP A 231 -15.27 7.25 -15.71
C TRP A 231 -16.06 6.51 -14.63
N ARG A 232 -15.60 5.31 -14.25
CA ARG A 232 -16.01 4.68 -13.00
C ARG A 232 -15.02 5.10 -11.94
N ALA A 233 -15.51 5.55 -10.79
CA ALA A 233 -14.70 5.77 -9.62
C ALA A 233 -15.25 5.01 -8.41
N ALA A 234 -14.39 4.81 -7.43
CA ALA A 234 -14.75 4.22 -6.16
C ALA A 234 -13.97 4.91 -5.05
N VAL A 235 -14.61 5.05 -3.89
CA VAL A 235 -14.02 5.69 -2.73
C VAL A 235 -14.29 4.90 -1.45
N CYS A 236 -13.34 4.89 -0.53
CA CYS A 236 -13.53 4.36 0.82
C CYS A 236 -12.63 5.10 1.83
N ALA A 237 -12.94 4.99 3.11
CA ALA A 237 -12.08 5.55 4.17
C ALA A 237 -10.71 4.85 4.22
N GLU A 238 -9.65 5.60 4.46
CA GLU A 238 -8.30 5.07 4.67
C GLU A 238 -8.22 4.17 5.91
N VAL A 239 -8.82 4.61 7.02
CA VAL A 239 -8.90 3.85 8.28
C VAL A 239 -9.58 2.50 8.07
N LEU A 240 -10.67 2.45 7.31
CA LEU A 240 -11.37 1.21 6.97
C LEU A 240 -10.43 0.25 6.22
N ARG A 241 -9.79 0.73 5.15
CA ARG A 241 -8.85 -0.06 4.33
C ARG A 241 -7.73 -0.63 5.19
N ASP A 242 -7.11 0.20 6.01
CA ASP A 242 -5.93 -0.17 6.78
C ASP A 242 -6.28 -1.14 7.92
N THR A 243 -7.45 -0.98 8.55
CA THR A 243 -7.94 -1.92 9.57
C THR A 243 -8.19 -3.30 8.97
N TRP A 244 -8.91 -3.37 7.84
CA TRP A 244 -9.17 -4.64 7.16
C TRP A 244 -7.88 -5.30 6.66
N TYR A 245 -6.95 -4.49 6.14
CA TYR A 245 -5.63 -4.97 5.75
C TYR A 245 -4.86 -5.59 6.92
N ALA A 246 -4.84 -4.92 8.07
CA ALA A 246 -4.17 -5.40 9.27
C ALA A 246 -4.81 -6.70 9.80
N ALA A 247 -6.14 -6.71 9.94
CA ALA A 247 -6.87 -7.86 10.47
C ALA A 247 -6.72 -9.11 9.58
N LEU A 248 -6.77 -8.96 8.25
CA LEU A 248 -6.51 -10.08 7.34
C LEU A 248 -5.08 -10.58 7.43
N ARG A 249 -4.10 -9.68 7.57
CA ARG A 249 -2.70 -10.05 7.68
C ARG A 249 -2.40 -10.82 8.96
N GLU A 250 -3.05 -10.47 10.07
CA GLU A 250 -2.96 -11.22 11.33
C GLU A 250 -3.44 -12.67 11.19
N GLN A 251 -4.43 -12.91 10.31
CA GLN A 251 -4.91 -14.24 9.94
C GLN A 251 -4.09 -14.92 8.83
N GLY A 252 -2.94 -14.34 8.43
CA GLY A 252 -2.10 -14.86 7.35
C GLY A 252 -2.69 -14.68 5.94
N LEU A 253 -3.72 -13.86 5.78
CA LEU A 253 -4.42 -13.58 4.53
C LEU A 253 -3.92 -12.27 3.90
N ARG A 254 -3.96 -12.19 2.56
CA ARG A 254 -3.59 -11.00 1.80
C ARG A 254 -4.81 -10.36 1.17
N LEU A 255 -5.13 -9.12 1.57
CA LEU A 255 -6.15 -8.32 0.90
C LEU A 255 -5.66 -7.95 -0.51
N ARG A 256 -6.40 -8.36 -1.54
CA ARG A 256 -6.12 -8.01 -2.95
C ARG A 256 -6.73 -6.67 -3.35
N GLY A 257 -7.80 -6.25 -2.68
CA GLY A 257 -8.47 -4.99 -2.91
C GLY A 257 -9.87 -4.94 -2.31
N ILE A 258 -10.47 -3.76 -2.40
CA ILE A 258 -11.79 -3.44 -1.84
C ILE A 258 -12.74 -3.09 -2.97
N VAL A 259 -13.98 -3.54 -2.87
CA VAL A 259 -15.02 -3.38 -3.89
C VAL A 259 -16.25 -2.79 -3.20
N PRO A 260 -16.86 -1.72 -3.73
CA PRO A 260 -18.18 -1.26 -3.28
C PRO A 260 -19.20 -2.39 -3.41
N SER A 261 -19.95 -2.69 -2.34
CA SER A 261 -21.00 -3.71 -2.40
C SER A 261 -22.27 -3.18 -3.08
N ALA A 262 -22.58 -1.89 -2.92
CA ALA A 262 -23.75 -1.26 -3.51
C ALA A 262 -23.65 -1.22 -5.05
N GLY A 263 -24.72 -1.65 -5.72
CA GLY A 263 -24.80 -1.67 -7.20
C GLY A 263 -24.03 -2.83 -7.84
N LEU A 264 -23.47 -3.73 -7.04
CA LEU A 264 -22.70 -4.88 -7.51
C LEU A 264 -23.60 -6.06 -7.86
N ALA A 265 -24.76 -6.18 -7.24
CA ALA A 265 -25.69 -7.26 -7.53
C ALA A 265 -26.27 -7.11 -8.95
N GLY A 266 -26.44 -5.87 -9.41
CA GLY A 266 -26.82 -5.59 -10.80
C GLY A 266 -25.72 -5.78 -11.84
N HIS A 267 -24.49 -6.11 -11.43
CA HIS A 267 -23.37 -6.14 -12.38
C HIS A 267 -23.51 -7.31 -13.38
N PRO A 268 -23.64 -7.04 -14.68
CA PRO A 268 -24.02 -8.05 -15.66
C PRO A 268 -22.92 -9.09 -15.83
N PRO A 269 -23.26 -10.39 -16.00
CA PRO A 269 -22.27 -11.44 -16.20
C PRO A 269 -21.43 -11.19 -17.46
N ALA A 270 -20.20 -11.69 -17.45
CA ALA A 270 -19.29 -11.59 -18.59
C ALA A 270 -19.92 -12.24 -19.84
N GLY A 271 -19.92 -11.54 -20.97
CA GLY A 271 -20.47 -12.06 -22.24
C GLY A 271 -21.98 -11.89 -22.43
N ALA A 272 -22.69 -11.23 -21.50
CA ALA A 272 -24.09 -10.82 -21.72
C ALA A 272 -24.14 -9.70 -22.79
N ALA A 273 -24.19 -10.10 -24.06
CA ALA A 273 -24.50 -9.23 -25.18
C ALA A 273 -26.01 -8.95 -25.21
N GLN A 274 -26.51 -8.23 -24.22
CA GLN A 274 -27.89 -7.72 -24.24
C GLN A 274 -27.86 -6.33 -24.87
N ALA A 275 -28.69 -6.13 -25.89
CA ALA A 275 -28.71 -4.93 -26.71
C ALA A 275 -29.58 -3.81 -26.14
N GLY A 276 -30.28 -4.03 -25.02
CA GLY A 276 -31.17 -3.04 -24.41
C GLY A 276 -30.81 -2.59 -23.00
N VAL A 277 -31.70 -1.76 -22.46
CA VAL A 277 -31.60 -1.15 -21.14
C VAL A 277 -32.20 -2.09 -20.10
N ARG A 278 -31.44 -2.42 -19.05
CA ARG A 278 -31.91 -3.14 -17.87
C ARG A 278 -31.72 -2.29 -16.63
N LEU A 279 -32.70 -2.34 -15.74
CA LEU A 279 -32.65 -1.67 -14.45
C LEU A 279 -32.43 -2.73 -13.37
N VAL A 280 -31.65 -2.40 -12.34
CA VAL A 280 -31.53 -3.25 -11.16
C VAL A 280 -31.79 -2.41 -9.93
N VAL A 281 -32.69 -2.89 -9.07
CA VAL A 281 -33.05 -2.25 -7.81
C VAL A 281 -32.58 -3.14 -6.67
N GLU A 282 -31.62 -2.65 -5.90
CA GLU A 282 -31.10 -3.28 -4.68
C GLU A 282 -31.73 -2.62 -3.46
N ILE A 283 -32.61 -3.34 -2.78
CA ILE A 283 -33.25 -2.90 -1.53
C ILE A 283 -32.43 -3.43 -0.37
N ARG A 284 -31.69 -2.53 0.27
CA ARG A 284 -30.84 -2.81 1.42
C ARG A 284 -31.52 -2.33 2.69
N PRO A 285 -31.12 -2.82 3.87
CA PRO A 285 -31.68 -2.37 5.13
C PRO A 285 -31.57 -0.85 5.34
N GLU A 286 -30.48 -0.23 4.87
CA GLU A 286 -30.21 1.19 5.04
C GLU A 286 -30.62 2.10 3.87
N GLN A 287 -30.74 1.55 2.66
CA GLN A 287 -30.90 2.34 1.43
C GLN A 287 -31.52 1.54 0.28
N ILE A 288 -32.03 2.25 -0.72
CA ILE A 288 -32.37 1.69 -2.04
C ILE A 288 -31.32 2.17 -3.03
N VAL A 289 -30.72 1.24 -3.78
CA VAL A 289 -29.76 1.55 -4.84
C VAL A 289 -30.32 1.08 -6.17
N CYS A 290 -30.46 2.01 -7.11
CA CYS A 290 -30.92 1.73 -8.46
C CYS A 290 -29.74 1.88 -9.42
N THR A 291 -29.52 0.88 -10.26
CA THR A 291 -28.50 0.90 -11.31
C THR A 291 -29.13 0.70 -12.68
N ARG A 292 -28.64 1.46 -13.66
CA ARG A 292 -29.05 1.33 -15.06
C ARG A 292 -27.90 0.73 -15.85
N HIS A 293 -28.22 -0.30 -16.63
CA HIS A 293 -27.28 -1.01 -17.47
C HIS A 293 -27.70 -0.93 -18.94
N HIS A 294 -26.73 -0.71 -19.81
CA HIS A 294 -26.87 -0.86 -21.25
C HIS A 294 -25.86 -1.91 -21.72
N GLY A 295 -26.36 -3.12 -21.95
CA GLY A 295 -25.53 -4.32 -22.09
C GLY A 295 -24.56 -4.50 -20.92
N ALA A 296 -23.26 -4.58 -21.21
CA ALA A 296 -22.21 -4.77 -20.20
C ALA A 296 -21.84 -3.51 -19.40
N ARG A 297 -22.42 -2.34 -19.71
CA ARG A 297 -22.02 -1.03 -19.16
C ARG A 297 -23.05 -0.52 -18.16
N THR A 298 -22.60 -0.10 -16.97
CA THR A 298 -23.41 0.72 -16.06
C THR A 298 -23.48 2.16 -16.59
N THR A 299 -24.67 2.64 -16.95
CA THR A 299 -24.90 3.97 -17.54
C THR A 299 -25.67 4.91 -16.62
N GLY A 300 -26.07 4.45 -15.44
CA GLY A 300 -26.71 5.27 -14.43
C GLY A 300 -26.65 4.58 -13.07
N MET A 301 -26.57 5.37 -12.02
CA MET A 301 -26.68 4.91 -10.65
C MET A 301 -27.28 6.02 -9.81
N THR A 302 -28.29 5.69 -9.01
CA THR A 302 -28.94 6.60 -8.07
C THR A 302 -29.32 5.81 -6.83
N GLY A 303 -29.54 6.49 -5.71
CA GLY A 303 -29.99 5.84 -4.50
C GLY A 303 -30.57 6.82 -3.50
N GLU A 304 -31.37 6.31 -2.60
CA GLU A 304 -32.00 7.08 -1.52
C GLU A 304 -31.96 6.31 -0.21
N ALA A 305 -31.92 7.05 0.90
CA ALA A 305 -32.07 6.47 2.24
C ALA A 305 -33.48 5.91 2.42
N ARG A 306 -33.62 4.92 3.33
CA ARG A 306 -34.92 4.39 3.71
C ARG A 306 -35.86 5.41 4.36
N MET A 307 -35.33 6.54 4.84
CA MET A 307 -36.07 7.72 5.36
C MET A 307 -37.26 7.33 6.26
N GLU A 308 -37.08 6.32 7.12
CA GLU A 308 -38.08 5.87 8.10
C GLU A 308 -39.42 5.38 7.51
N ARG A 309 -39.50 5.12 6.20
CA ARG A 309 -40.70 4.64 5.51
C ARG A 309 -40.57 3.18 5.05
N PRO A 310 -41.68 2.42 4.99
CA PRO A 310 -41.67 1.13 4.33
C PRO A 310 -41.36 1.31 2.84
N VAL A 311 -40.70 0.33 2.22
CA VAL A 311 -40.53 0.33 0.76
C VAL A 311 -41.88 0.18 0.11
N ALA A 312 -42.13 1.04 -0.87
CA ALA A 312 -43.33 1.02 -1.69
C ALA A 312 -42.94 1.13 -3.16
N ALA A 313 -43.74 0.51 -4.02
CA ALA A 313 -43.47 0.45 -5.45
C ALA A 313 -43.49 1.83 -6.11
N ASP A 314 -44.40 2.71 -5.69
CA ASP A 314 -44.56 4.08 -6.20
C ASP A 314 -43.30 4.91 -5.97
N TRP A 315 -42.71 4.79 -4.78
CA TRP A 315 -41.44 5.43 -4.46
C TRP A 315 -40.30 4.93 -5.37
N ILE A 316 -40.15 3.62 -5.55
CA ILE A 316 -39.12 3.07 -6.45
C ILE A 316 -39.39 3.52 -7.89
N ALA A 317 -40.64 3.53 -8.34
CA ALA A 317 -41.00 3.99 -9.69
C ALA A 317 -40.68 5.48 -9.90
N GLU A 318 -40.89 6.33 -8.89
CA GLU A 318 -40.47 7.73 -8.91
C GLU A 318 -38.94 7.87 -9.04
N LEU A 319 -38.19 7.12 -8.25
CA LEU A 319 -36.71 7.10 -8.31
C LEU A 319 -36.19 6.65 -9.68
N LEU A 320 -36.89 5.71 -10.33
CA LEU A 320 -36.57 5.22 -11.66
C LEU A 320 -37.13 6.10 -12.80
N GLY A 321 -37.99 7.07 -12.49
CA GLY A 321 -38.72 7.89 -13.45
C GLY A 321 -37.87 8.42 -14.62
N PRO A 322 -36.67 9.00 -14.39
CA PRO A 322 -35.80 9.46 -15.47
C PRO A 322 -35.41 8.37 -16.47
N TRP A 323 -35.32 7.11 -16.04
CA TRP A 323 -34.87 5.98 -16.86
C TRP A 323 -36.02 5.19 -17.50
N LEU A 324 -37.23 5.26 -16.94
CA LEU A 324 -38.41 4.55 -17.49
C LEU A 324 -38.80 5.06 -18.88
N SER A 325 -38.49 6.32 -19.21
CA SER A 325 -38.73 6.91 -20.54
C SER A 325 -38.01 6.17 -21.68
N GLU A 326 -36.93 5.44 -21.38
CA GLU A 326 -36.14 4.66 -22.36
C GLU A 326 -36.72 3.27 -22.64
N GLN A 327 -37.86 2.91 -22.02
CA GLN A 327 -38.53 1.61 -22.15
C GLN A 327 -37.58 0.44 -21.82
N PRO A 328 -37.19 0.28 -20.55
CA PRO A 328 -36.28 -0.79 -20.15
C PRO A 328 -36.87 -2.17 -20.50
N GLU A 329 -36.00 -3.09 -20.94
CA GLU A 329 -36.39 -4.46 -21.31
C GLU A 329 -36.86 -5.26 -20.09
N ALA A 330 -36.25 -5.00 -18.94
CA ALA A 330 -36.55 -5.66 -17.67
C ALA A 330 -36.03 -4.85 -16.48
N LEU A 331 -36.63 -5.11 -15.32
CA LEU A 331 -36.19 -4.64 -14.01
C LEU A 331 -35.87 -5.86 -13.14
N ASP A 332 -34.65 -5.91 -12.63
CA ASP A 332 -34.18 -6.97 -11.75
C ASP A 332 -34.22 -6.46 -10.29
N LEU A 333 -34.87 -7.20 -9.41
CA LEU A 333 -35.06 -6.85 -8.00
C LEU A 333 -34.17 -7.72 -7.10
N VAL A 334 -33.41 -7.08 -6.22
CA VAL A 334 -32.58 -7.72 -5.19
C VAL A 334 -33.02 -7.19 -3.84
N VAL A 335 -33.59 -8.04 -3.00
CA VAL A 335 -34.13 -7.65 -1.69
C VAL A 335 -33.27 -8.26 -0.58
N GLU A 336 -32.61 -7.43 0.21
CA GLU A 336 -31.89 -7.85 1.42
C GLU A 336 -32.73 -7.64 2.68
N ASP A 337 -33.61 -6.64 2.64
CA ASP A 337 -34.46 -6.24 3.75
C ASP A 337 -35.48 -7.33 4.09
N ARG A 338 -35.47 -7.78 5.35
CA ARG A 338 -36.36 -8.84 5.86
C ARG A 338 -37.84 -8.43 5.92
N ASP A 339 -38.12 -7.13 6.00
CA ASP A 339 -39.47 -6.61 6.18
C ASP A 339 -40.16 -6.34 4.83
N THR A 340 -39.43 -6.53 3.73
CA THR A 340 -39.94 -6.29 2.36
C THR A 340 -40.33 -7.61 1.70
N ASP A 341 -41.60 -7.75 1.32
CA ASP A 341 -42.09 -8.87 0.52
C ASP A 341 -41.69 -8.67 -0.96
N ALA A 342 -40.65 -9.39 -1.39
CA ALA A 342 -40.05 -9.24 -2.70
C ALA A 342 -41.02 -9.54 -3.86
N GLU A 343 -41.83 -10.60 -3.73
CA GLU A 343 -42.78 -11.03 -4.77
C GLU A 343 -43.93 -10.04 -4.92
N ARG A 344 -44.48 -9.58 -3.78
CA ARG A 344 -45.52 -8.55 -3.79
C ARG A 344 -45.01 -7.25 -4.39
N LEU A 345 -43.79 -6.84 -4.03
CA LEU A 345 -43.19 -5.62 -4.55
C LEU A 345 -42.91 -5.74 -6.06
N ALA A 346 -42.41 -6.88 -6.51
CA ALA A 346 -42.18 -7.14 -7.93
C ALA A 346 -43.47 -7.01 -8.76
N ALA A 347 -44.58 -7.61 -8.30
CA ALA A 347 -45.87 -7.51 -8.98
C ALA A 347 -46.41 -6.07 -9.05
N GLN A 348 -46.19 -5.27 -8.00
CA GLN A 348 -46.58 -3.86 -7.99
C GLN A 348 -45.71 -3.02 -8.94
N LEU A 349 -44.40 -3.26 -8.95
CA LEU A 349 -43.47 -2.58 -9.85
C LEU A 349 -43.72 -2.91 -11.31
N GLU A 350 -44.07 -4.16 -11.65
CA GLU A 350 -44.39 -4.55 -13.02
C GLU A 350 -45.59 -3.75 -13.55
N GLY A 351 -46.61 -3.55 -12.70
CA GLY A 351 -47.77 -2.74 -13.03
C GLY A 351 -47.46 -1.25 -13.23
N GLN A 352 -46.52 -0.69 -12.46
CA GLN A 352 -46.20 0.75 -12.48
C GLN A 352 -45.11 1.13 -13.48
N CYS A 353 -44.07 0.31 -13.63
CA CYS A 353 -42.95 0.55 -14.53
C CYS A 353 -43.23 0.08 -15.96
N HIS A 354 -44.30 -0.71 -16.17
CA HIS A 354 -44.67 -1.28 -17.47
C HIS A 354 -43.55 -2.08 -18.14
N CYS A 355 -42.70 -2.73 -17.35
CA CYS A 355 -41.67 -3.65 -17.82
C CYS A 355 -41.65 -4.91 -16.95
N PRO A 356 -41.20 -6.07 -17.47
CA PRO A 356 -41.09 -7.30 -16.70
C PRO A 356 -40.18 -7.11 -15.48
N VAL A 357 -40.65 -7.50 -14.30
CA VAL A 357 -39.88 -7.47 -13.06
C VAL A 357 -39.50 -8.88 -12.64
N GLN A 358 -38.22 -9.11 -12.37
CA GLN A 358 -37.72 -10.41 -11.90
C GLN A 358 -37.02 -10.26 -10.54
N VAL A 359 -37.41 -11.06 -9.54
CA VAL A 359 -36.67 -11.19 -8.29
C VAL A 359 -35.43 -12.06 -8.50
N LEU A 360 -34.24 -11.47 -8.39
CA LEU A 360 -32.97 -12.18 -8.51
C LEU A 360 -32.49 -12.76 -7.18
N ALA A 361 -32.80 -12.09 -6.08
CA ALA A 361 -32.43 -12.52 -4.75
C ALA A 361 -33.44 -12.00 -3.73
N ASP A 362 -33.80 -12.87 -2.80
CA ASP A 362 -34.63 -12.57 -1.64
C ASP A 362 -33.88 -12.99 -0.36
N GLY A 363 -33.64 -12.02 0.51
CA GLY A 363 -32.83 -12.12 1.71
C GLY A 363 -31.33 -11.85 1.50
N ALA A 364 -30.69 -11.39 2.59
CA ALA A 364 -29.29 -10.99 2.60
C ALA A 364 -28.29 -12.09 2.19
N ALA A 365 -28.62 -13.38 2.38
CA ALA A 365 -27.73 -14.48 1.95
C ALA A 365 -27.71 -14.65 0.42
N ALA A 366 -28.89 -14.62 -0.22
CA ALA A 366 -29.00 -14.72 -1.67
C ALA A 366 -28.38 -13.49 -2.36
N ALA A 367 -28.60 -12.30 -1.81
CA ALA A 367 -27.99 -11.07 -2.32
C ALA A 367 -26.46 -11.08 -2.24
N ALA A 368 -25.90 -11.53 -1.09
CA ALA A 368 -24.46 -11.71 -0.90
C ALA A 368 -23.86 -12.69 -1.91
N GLU A 369 -24.51 -13.84 -2.10
CA GLU A 369 -24.08 -14.84 -3.09
C GLU A 369 -24.07 -14.25 -4.50
N LEU A 370 -25.09 -13.46 -4.86
CA LEU A 370 -25.19 -12.85 -6.17
C LEU A 370 -24.04 -11.83 -6.41
N ARG A 371 -23.70 -11.02 -5.40
CA ARG A 371 -22.51 -10.13 -5.46
C ARG A 371 -21.20 -10.89 -5.54
N PHE A 372 -21.06 -11.98 -4.79
CA PHE A 372 -19.88 -12.84 -4.89
C PHE A 372 -19.72 -13.42 -6.30
N ARG A 373 -20.81 -13.90 -6.90
CA ARG A 373 -20.80 -14.38 -8.30
C ARG A 373 -20.42 -13.27 -9.28
N ALA A 374 -20.92 -12.05 -9.10
CA ALA A 374 -20.55 -10.90 -9.93
C ALA A 374 -19.04 -10.60 -9.89
N VAL A 375 -18.43 -10.63 -8.69
CA VAL A 375 -16.97 -10.43 -8.53
C VAL A 375 -16.16 -11.55 -9.18
N LEU A 376 -16.63 -12.80 -9.07
CA LEU A 376 -15.96 -13.95 -9.65
C LEU A 376 -16.01 -13.95 -11.18
N ALA A 377 -17.14 -13.58 -11.77
CA ALA A 377 -17.28 -13.42 -13.23
C ALA A 377 -16.25 -12.40 -13.77
N GLU A 378 -15.95 -11.37 -12.98
CA GLU A 378 -14.93 -10.37 -13.32
C GLU A 378 -13.49 -10.88 -13.14
N GLN A 379 -13.26 -11.89 -12.29
CA GLN A 379 -11.94 -12.50 -12.17
C GLN A 379 -11.57 -13.38 -13.36
N ASP A 380 -12.56 -13.89 -14.10
CA ASP A 380 -12.36 -14.65 -15.34
C ASP A 380 -11.97 -13.78 -16.53
N LEU A 381 -12.25 -12.47 -16.47
CA LEU A 381 -11.88 -11.51 -17.50
C LEU A 381 -10.40 -11.12 -17.43
N ASP A 382 -9.82 -10.88 -18.62
CA ASP A 382 -8.51 -10.29 -18.77
C ASP A 382 -8.45 -8.92 -18.09
N ARG A 383 -7.29 -8.54 -17.55
CA ARG A 383 -7.17 -7.31 -16.75
C ARG A 383 -7.66 -6.07 -17.48
N SER A 384 -7.45 -5.97 -18.79
CA SER A 384 -7.93 -4.87 -19.65
C SER A 384 -9.44 -4.85 -19.82
N GLU A 385 -10.11 -6.00 -19.70
CA GLU A 385 -11.54 -6.19 -19.92
C GLU A 385 -12.36 -6.14 -18.64
N ARG A 386 -11.71 -6.28 -17.48
CA ARG A 386 -12.37 -6.13 -16.17
C ARG A 386 -13.12 -4.80 -16.08
N ARG A 387 -14.41 -4.90 -15.80
CA ARG A 387 -15.34 -3.77 -15.67
C ARG A 387 -15.49 -3.34 -14.22
N LEU A 388 -15.28 -4.25 -13.27
CA LEU A 388 -15.32 -3.96 -11.85
C LEU A 388 -14.10 -3.11 -11.43
N LEU A 389 -14.38 -2.04 -10.69
CA LEU A 389 -13.35 -1.22 -10.09
C LEU A 389 -12.96 -1.80 -8.72
N VAL A 390 -11.66 -1.97 -8.51
CA VAL A 390 -11.11 -2.48 -7.26
C VAL A 390 -10.21 -1.41 -6.66
N LEU A 391 -10.57 -0.95 -5.47
CA LEU A 391 -9.75 -0.06 -4.65
C LEU A 391 -8.47 -0.79 -4.22
N PRO A 392 -7.30 -0.12 -4.28
CA PRO A 392 -6.05 -0.76 -3.94
C PRO A 392 -6.01 -1.11 -2.45
N PRO A 393 -5.47 -2.29 -2.08
CA PRO A 393 -5.42 -2.75 -0.69
C PRO A 393 -4.45 -1.94 0.17
N ARG A 394 -3.57 -1.16 -0.47
CA ARG A 394 -2.61 -0.28 0.19
C ARG A 394 -2.33 0.92 -0.72
N GLN A 395 -2.15 2.09 -0.14
CA GLN A 395 -1.58 3.21 -0.88
C GLN A 395 -0.18 2.78 -1.36
N ALA A 396 0.13 3.00 -2.64
CA ALA A 396 1.46 2.71 -3.17
C ALA A 396 2.48 3.49 -2.33
N SER A 397 3.22 2.79 -1.47
CA SER A 397 4.24 3.41 -0.64
C SER A 397 5.22 4.13 -1.56
N ALA A 398 5.61 5.35 -1.17
CA ALA A 398 6.59 6.11 -1.93
C ALA A 398 7.80 5.20 -2.20
N PRO A 399 8.32 5.17 -3.44
CA PRO A 399 9.40 4.28 -3.77
C PRO A 399 10.57 4.45 -2.80
N PRO A 400 11.34 3.38 -2.51
CA PRO A 400 12.27 3.36 -1.39
C PRO A 400 13.26 4.53 -1.41
N TRP A 401 13.66 4.99 -2.60
CA TRP A 401 14.54 6.16 -2.78
C TRP A 401 13.95 7.51 -2.34
N LYS A 402 12.63 7.64 -2.20
CA LYS A 402 11.97 8.86 -1.70
C LYS A 402 11.87 8.87 -0.17
N THR A 403 11.68 7.70 0.44
CA THR A 403 11.59 7.56 1.90
C THR A 403 12.97 7.65 2.56
N ARG A 404 13.07 8.20 3.79
CA ARG A 404 14.34 8.22 4.53
C ARG A 404 14.84 6.80 4.85
N GLY A 405 13.94 5.93 5.32
CA GLY A 405 14.27 4.53 5.61
C GLY A 405 14.69 3.72 4.39
N GLY A 406 14.00 3.89 3.26
CA GLY A 406 14.38 3.21 2.01
C GLY A 406 15.70 3.72 1.41
N ARG A 407 16.03 5.01 1.57
CA ARG A 407 17.36 5.54 1.22
C ARG A 407 18.46 4.91 2.08
N ALA A 408 18.23 4.78 3.39
CA ALA A 408 19.18 4.10 4.27
C ALA A 408 19.37 2.62 3.90
N ALA A 409 18.28 1.91 3.60
CA ALA A 409 18.33 0.52 3.16
C ALA A 409 19.06 0.34 1.81
N LEU A 410 18.80 1.24 0.84
CA LEU A 410 19.50 1.23 -0.45
C LEU A 410 21.00 1.54 -0.30
N ALA A 411 21.36 2.50 0.57
CA ALA A 411 22.75 2.81 0.88
C ALA A 411 23.46 1.61 1.52
N LEU A 412 22.82 0.94 2.48
CA LEU A 412 23.35 -0.28 3.09
C LEU A 412 23.54 -1.40 2.06
N GLY A 413 22.55 -1.61 1.18
CA GLY A 413 22.63 -2.57 0.10
C GLY A 413 23.79 -2.29 -0.87
N ALA A 414 24.02 -1.01 -1.21
CA ALA A 414 25.12 -0.60 -2.06
C ALA A 414 26.49 -0.85 -1.40
N VAL A 415 26.62 -0.60 -0.10
CA VAL A 415 27.85 -0.91 0.66
C VAL A 415 28.13 -2.40 0.67
N LEU A 416 27.12 -3.24 0.97
CA LEU A 416 27.27 -4.69 0.97
C LEU A 416 27.65 -5.24 -0.42
N LEU A 417 27.05 -4.70 -1.48
CA LEU A 417 27.38 -5.07 -2.86
C LEU A 417 28.82 -4.66 -3.22
N GLY A 418 29.27 -3.49 -2.74
CA GLY A 418 30.65 -3.03 -2.89
C GLY A 418 31.66 -3.95 -2.20
N ILE A 419 31.36 -4.38 -0.97
CA ILE A 419 32.20 -5.34 -0.23
C ILE A 419 32.28 -6.68 -0.97
N ALA A 420 31.14 -7.23 -1.41
CA ALA A 420 31.11 -8.49 -2.15
C ALA A 420 31.88 -8.42 -3.48
N LEU A 421 31.79 -7.31 -4.21
CA LEU A 421 32.55 -7.08 -5.44
C LEU A 421 34.06 -6.97 -5.16
N TRP A 422 34.43 -6.28 -4.09
CA TRP A 422 35.83 -6.15 -3.67
C TRP A 422 36.42 -7.50 -3.28
N GLU A 423 35.72 -8.27 -2.45
CA GLU A 423 36.16 -9.59 -2.01
C GLU A 423 36.26 -10.57 -3.18
N GLY A 424 35.27 -10.58 -4.08
CA GLY A 424 35.33 -11.39 -5.30
C GLY A 424 36.51 -11.04 -6.20
N ARG A 425 36.84 -9.74 -6.33
CA ARG A 425 38.03 -9.30 -7.08
C ARG A 425 39.33 -9.71 -6.38
N ALA A 426 39.39 -9.61 -5.05
CA ALA A 426 40.55 -10.01 -4.27
C ALA A 426 40.82 -11.52 -4.39
N GLN A 427 39.77 -12.35 -4.23
CA GLN A 427 39.88 -13.81 -4.40
C GLN A 427 40.30 -14.20 -5.83
N TYR A 428 39.78 -13.51 -6.84
CA TYR A 428 40.21 -13.73 -8.23
C TYR A 428 41.70 -13.45 -8.41
N ARG A 429 42.22 -12.35 -7.84
CA ARG A 429 43.66 -12.02 -7.89
C ARG A 429 44.50 -13.08 -7.19
N ILE A 430 44.12 -13.49 -5.98
CA ILE A 430 44.81 -14.55 -5.22
C ILE A 430 44.92 -15.82 -6.07
N HIS A 431 43.80 -16.27 -6.66
CA HIS A 431 43.78 -17.46 -7.51
C HIS A 431 44.68 -17.34 -8.75
N THR A 432 44.74 -16.16 -9.36
CA THR A 432 45.65 -15.93 -10.49
C THR A 432 47.12 -15.96 -10.07
N TYR A 433 47.47 -15.42 -8.90
CA TYR A 433 48.83 -15.43 -8.38
C TYR A 433 49.28 -16.83 -7.95
N GLU A 434 48.39 -17.61 -7.33
CA GLU A 434 48.67 -19.01 -6.98
C GLU A 434 48.99 -19.84 -8.24
N ARG A 435 48.23 -19.65 -9.32
CA ARG A 435 48.51 -20.31 -10.61
C ARG A 435 49.87 -19.93 -11.18
N GLN A 436 50.23 -18.65 -11.13
CA GLN A 436 51.55 -18.19 -11.58
C GLN A 436 52.68 -18.75 -10.72
N ALA A 437 52.50 -18.78 -9.40
CA ALA A 437 53.49 -19.34 -8.48
C ALA A 437 53.72 -20.83 -8.71
N VAL A 438 52.66 -21.61 -8.96
CA VAL A 438 52.78 -23.04 -9.30
C VAL A 438 53.53 -23.24 -10.62
N GLN A 439 53.21 -22.46 -11.66
CA GLN A 439 53.91 -22.53 -12.95
C GLN A 439 55.40 -22.22 -12.84
N ILE A 440 55.77 -21.22 -12.04
CA ILE A 440 57.18 -20.88 -11.77
C ILE A 440 57.86 -22.05 -11.04
N ARG A 441 57.20 -22.65 -10.05
CA ARG A 441 57.73 -23.77 -9.26
C ARG A 441 57.93 -25.04 -10.10
N ASP A 442 57.01 -25.33 -11.00
CA ASP A 442 57.10 -26.47 -11.92
C ASP A 442 58.16 -26.24 -12.99
N GLY A 443 58.31 -25.00 -13.49
CA GLY A 443 59.40 -24.60 -14.38
C GLY A 443 60.78 -24.74 -13.74
N LEU A 444 60.90 -24.48 -12.44
CA LEU A 444 62.14 -24.71 -11.67
C LEU A 444 62.44 -26.20 -11.50
N ARG A 445 61.42 -27.04 -11.29
CA ARG A 445 61.58 -28.50 -11.18
C ARG A 445 61.99 -29.17 -12.48
N GLN A 446 61.54 -28.68 -13.63
CA GLN A 446 61.92 -29.24 -14.93
C GLN A 446 63.31 -28.82 -15.42
N ARG A 447 63.90 -27.77 -14.82
CA ARG A 447 65.20 -27.21 -15.26
C ARG A 447 66.37 -27.58 -14.37
N SER A 448 66.16 -28.44 -13.36
CA SER A 448 67.20 -28.94 -12.46
C SER A 448 68.12 -30.02 -13.07
N GLU A 449 68.29 -30.05 -14.40
CA GLU A 449 69.09 -31.08 -15.09
C GLU A 449 70.35 -30.56 -15.83
N ASN A 450 70.74 -29.27 -15.76
CA ASN A 450 72.07 -28.83 -16.24
C ASN A 450 72.53 -27.46 -15.65
N PRO A 451 73.58 -27.40 -14.81
CA PRO A 451 74.22 -26.17 -14.35
C PRO A 451 75.44 -25.87 -15.25
N GLU A 452 75.94 -24.66 -15.50
CA GLU A 452 76.48 -23.72 -14.52
C GLU A 452 76.58 -22.28 -15.05
N GLN A 453 76.32 -22.00 -16.33
CA GLN A 453 76.62 -20.67 -16.92
C GLN A 453 75.40 -19.75 -17.12
N ALA A 454 74.18 -20.28 -17.04
CA ALA A 454 72.96 -19.48 -17.03
C ALA A 454 72.58 -18.97 -15.62
N MET A 455 73.17 -19.54 -14.56
CA MET A 455 72.76 -19.30 -13.18
C MET A 455 73.07 -17.88 -12.68
N ASP A 456 74.20 -17.27 -13.03
CA ASP A 456 74.58 -15.98 -12.43
C ASP A 456 73.79 -14.79 -12.99
N ALA A 457 73.48 -14.79 -14.29
CA ALA A 457 72.69 -13.73 -14.91
C ALA A 457 71.20 -13.85 -14.54
N GLU A 458 70.71 -15.08 -14.34
CA GLU A 458 69.31 -15.35 -14.03
C GLU A 458 69.04 -15.32 -12.51
N ALA A 459 70.02 -15.66 -11.67
CA ALA A 459 69.96 -15.44 -10.21
C ALA A 459 69.84 -13.96 -9.87
N ARG A 460 70.57 -13.07 -10.57
CA ARG A 460 70.44 -11.62 -10.38
C ARG A 460 69.07 -11.08 -10.84
N ARG A 461 68.48 -11.66 -11.89
CA ARG A 461 67.11 -11.30 -12.30
C ARG A 461 66.06 -11.82 -11.32
N LEU A 462 66.26 -13.02 -10.77
CA LEU A 462 65.39 -13.62 -9.77
C LEU A 462 65.49 -12.90 -8.41
N GLU A 463 66.68 -12.47 -7.99
CA GLU A 463 66.86 -11.61 -6.81
C GLU A 463 66.14 -10.28 -6.98
N ALA A 464 66.20 -9.67 -8.17
CA ALA A 464 65.45 -8.45 -8.46
C ALA A 464 63.93 -8.66 -8.37
N GLN A 465 63.41 -9.78 -8.89
CA GLN A 465 61.98 -10.12 -8.81
C GLN A 465 61.53 -10.46 -7.38
N VAL A 466 62.37 -11.14 -6.59
CA VAL A 466 62.09 -11.42 -5.18
C VAL A 466 62.07 -10.12 -4.38
N ALA A 467 63.01 -9.20 -4.64
CA ALA A 467 63.03 -7.89 -3.99
C ALA A 467 61.80 -7.04 -4.37
N GLU A 468 61.36 -7.10 -5.63
CA GLU A 468 60.15 -6.42 -6.10
C GLU A 468 58.90 -6.97 -5.42
N VAL A 469 58.75 -8.29 -5.34
CA VAL A 469 57.62 -8.94 -4.66
C VAL A 469 57.65 -8.71 -3.15
N GLN A 470 58.82 -8.68 -2.52
CA GLN A 470 58.94 -8.31 -1.09
C GLN A 470 58.54 -6.86 -0.84
N THR A 471 58.86 -5.96 -1.77
CA THR A 471 58.45 -4.56 -1.71
C THR A 471 56.93 -4.45 -1.84
N GLU A 472 56.32 -5.17 -2.78
CA GLU A 472 54.86 -5.16 -2.96
C GLU A 472 54.13 -5.81 -1.77
N LEU A 473 54.70 -6.88 -1.19
CA LEU A 473 54.16 -7.54 0.01
C LEU A 473 54.23 -6.62 1.24
N SER A 474 55.34 -5.91 1.44
CA SER A 474 55.47 -4.96 2.56
C SER A 474 54.50 -3.78 2.42
N GLN A 475 54.22 -3.32 1.19
CA GLN A 475 53.17 -2.32 0.95
C GLN A 475 51.79 -2.84 1.34
N VAL A 476 51.42 -4.06 0.92
CA VAL A 476 50.12 -4.66 1.27
C VAL A 476 50.00 -4.94 2.78
N LEU A 477 51.07 -5.39 3.43
CA LEU A 477 51.09 -5.56 4.90
C LEU A 477 50.95 -4.22 5.62
N SER A 478 51.61 -3.16 5.14
CA SER A 478 51.44 -1.81 5.70
C SER A 478 50.01 -1.27 5.53
N GLU A 479 49.33 -1.60 4.42
CA GLU A 479 47.91 -1.27 4.22
C GLU A 479 47.00 -2.09 5.14
N ALA A 480 47.30 -3.38 5.35
CA ALA A 480 46.57 -4.24 6.28
C ALA A 480 46.72 -3.77 7.73
N GLU A 481 47.93 -3.39 8.17
CA GLU A 481 48.18 -2.78 9.48
C GLU A 481 47.46 -1.44 9.62
N ARG A 482 47.41 -0.63 8.56
CA ARG A 482 46.64 0.62 8.55
C ARG A 482 45.14 0.37 8.74
N LEU A 483 44.61 -0.68 8.12
CA LEU A 483 43.20 -1.08 8.26
C LEU A 483 42.89 -1.68 9.63
N ASP A 484 43.78 -2.51 10.19
CA ASP A 484 43.63 -3.04 11.57
C ASP A 484 43.68 -1.91 12.60
N THR A 485 44.55 -0.93 12.37
CA THR A 485 44.62 0.29 13.17
C THR A 485 43.30 1.09 13.09
N ILE A 486 42.69 1.23 11.91
CA ILE A 486 41.38 1.87 11.74
C ILE A 486 40.28 1.05 12.45
N ALA A 487 40.32 -0.28 12.39
CA ALA A 487 39.34 -1.16 13.02
C ALA A 487 39.38 -1.07 14.56
N ARG A 488 40.58 -1.11 15.17
CA ARG A 488 40.76 -0.90 16.62
C ARG A 488 40.30 0.50 17.05
N ARG A 489 40.53 1.51 16.21
CA ARG A 489 40.12 2.91 16.46
C ARG A 489 38.60 3.10 16.36
N SER A 490 37.93 2.42 15.43
CA SER A 490 36.46 2.41 15.32
C SER A 490 35.77 1.82 16.57
N GLN A 491 36.40 0.82 17.21
CA GLN A 491 35.90 0.24 18.46
C GLN A 491 36.05 1.17 19.67
N ALA A 492 37.02 2.10 19.66
CA ALA A 492 37.28 3.04 20.74
C ALA A 492 36.32 4.26 20.74
N LEU A 493 35.82 4.66 19.57
CA LEU A 493 34.97 5.86 19.42
C LEU A 493 33.68 5.81 20.26
N PRO A 494 32.91 4.70 20.33
CA PRO A 494 31.74 4.60 21.20
C PRO A 494 32.06 4.78 22.69
N ALA A 495 33.24 4.34 23.14
CA ALA A 495 33.66 4.50 24.53
C ALA A 495 33.95 5.98 24.86
N ILE A 496 34.59 6.69 23.93
CA ILE A 496 34.89 8.13 24.06
C ILE A 496 33.59 8.96 24.04
N ILE A 497 32.64 8.64 23.16
CA ILE A 497 31.32 9.31 23.12
C ILE A 497 30.55 9.08 24.43
N ARG A 498 30.57 7.85 24.98
CA ARG A 498 29.94 7.56 26.27
C ARG A 498 30.60 8.31 27.43
N LEU A 499 31.92 8.46 27.40
CA LEU A 499 32.66 9.24 28.39
C LEU A 499 32.27 10.71 28.32
N LEU A 500 32.28 11.30 27.13
CA LEU A 500 31.88 12.70 26.94
C LEU A 500 30.44 12.91 27.37
N GLY A 501 29.51 12.01 27.03
CA GLY A 501 28.12 12.09 27.46
C GLY A 501 27.92 12.04 28.98
N ARG A 502 28.83 11.45 29.75
CA ARG A 502 28.80 11.48 31.22
C ARG A 502 29.39 12.76 31.82
N VAL A 503 30.33 13.38 31.13
CA VAL A 503 31.08 14.55 31.62
C VAL A 503 30.43 15.86 31.23
N ILE A 504 29.62 15.88 30.16
CA ILE A 504 28.88 17.07 29.71
C ILE A 504 27.80 17.42 30.73
N GLY A 505 27.92 18.63 31.31
CA GLY A 505 26.88 19.23 32.14
C GLY A 505 25.78 19.90 31.31
N PRO A 506 24.65 20.30 31.92
CA PRO A 506 23.49 20.85 31.21
C PRO A 506 23.74 22.18 30.47
N GLU A 507 24.85 22.87 30.79
CA GLU A 507 25.20 24.19 30.25
C GLU A 507 26.35 24.15 29.24
N VAL A 508 26.81 22.95 28.87
CA VAL A 508 27.85 22.74 27.84
C VAL A 508 27.23 21.98 26.67
N VAL A 509 27.38 22.52 25.47
CA VAL A 509 26.90 21.92 24.23
C VAL A 509 28.07 21.39 23.44
N LEU A 510 28.07 20.09 23.13
CA LEU A 510 29.07 19.50 22.25
C LEU A 510 28.74 19.86 20.79
N ASP A 511 29.65 20.54 20.11
CA ASP A 511 29.46 20.99 18.73
C ASP A 511 29.95 19.94 17.72
N GLY A 512 31.03 19.23 18.04
CA GLY A 512 31.58 18.22 17.14
C GLY A 512 32.78 17.48 17.69
N LEU A 513 33.01 16.31 17.11
CA LEU A 513 34.19 15.48 17.29
C LEU A 513 34.82 15.30 15.92
N GLU A 514 36.06 15.72 15.76
CA GLU A 514 36.79 15.63 14.50
C GLU A 514 38.08 14.86 14.71
N GLU A 515 38.37 13.92 13.82
CA GLU A 515 39.66 13.25 13.80
C GLU A 515 40.65 14.06 12.97
N GLY A 516 41.86 14.22 13.49
CA GLY A 516 42.90 14.94 12.79
C GLY A 516 44.28 14.73 13.41
N ALA A 517 45.30 15.23 12.72
CA ALA A 517 46.64 15.30 13.28
C ALA A 517 46.70 16.50 14.24
N SER A 518 47.10 16.23 15.48
CA SER A 518 47.53 17.28 16.41
C SER A 518 48.80 17.97 15.84
N PRO A 519 49.14 19.21 16.25
CA PRO A 519 50.37 19.88 15.80
C PRO A 519 51.66 19.11 16.05
N ASN A 520 51.65 18.14 16.99
CA ASN A 520 52.76 17.23 17.28
C ASN A 520 52.76 15.96 16.41
N GLN A 521 52.02 15.94 15.29
CA GLN A 521 51.89 14.82 14.35
C GLN A 521 51.29 13.51 14.91
N GLU A 522 50.83 13.51 16.17
CA GLU A 522 50.03 12.40 16.70
C GLU A 522 48.57 12.52 16.26
N ILE A 523 47.99 11.41 15.79
CA ILE A 523 46.59 11.32 15.38
C ILE A 523 45.73 11.32 16.64
N GLY A 524 44.90 12.35 16.81
CA GLY A 524 44.04 12.53 17.98
C GLY A 524 42.60 12.89 17.60
N ILE A 525 41.72 12.94 18.60
CA ILE A 525 40.34 13.38 18.42
C ILE A 525 40.21 14.80 18.96
N ARG A 526 39.89 15.75 18.07
CA ARG A 526 39.55 17.12 18.45
C ARG A 526 38.11 17.17 18.94
N VAL A 527 37.95 17.57 20.19
CA VAL A 527 36.65 17.86 20.79
C VAL A 527 36.38 19.34 20.64
N ARG A 528 35.19 19.69 20.13
CA ARG A 528 34.70 21.08 20.09
C ARG A 528 33.40 21.17 20.87
N ALA A 529 33.34 22.12 21.78
CA ALA A 529 32.15 22.39 22.57
C ALA A 529 31.97 23.89 22.77
N TRP A 530 30.77 24.27 23.19
CA TRP A 530 30.41 25.64 23.54
C TRP A 530 29.79 25.67 24.93
N SER A 531 30.06 26.73 25.68
CA SER A 531 29.59 26.93 27.05
C SER A 531 29.11 28.37 27.25
N VAL A 532 28.14 28.55 28.14
CA VAL A 532 27.62 29.87 28.53
C VAL A 532 28.66 30.67 29.32
N SER A 533 29.59 30.00 30.00
CA SER A 533 30.63 30.62 30.84
C SER A 533 32.01 30.00 30.60
N ASP A 534 33.05 30.84 30.65
CA ASP A 534 34.47 30.46 30.63
C ASP A 534 34.79 29.45 31.74
N ALA A 535 34.37 29.72 32.99
CA ALA A 535 34.63 28.84 34.13
C ALA A 535 34.06 27.42 33.92
N LEU A 536 32.91 27.31 33.26
CA LEU A 536 32.28 26.02 32.93
C LEU A 536 33.01 25.31 31.79
N ALA A 537 33.52 26.06 30.80
CA ALA A 537 34.32 25.51 29.71
C ALA A 537 35.64 24.91 30.24
N GLN A 538 36.35 25.63 31.11
CA GLN A 538 37.58 25.14 31.74
C GLN A 538 37.31 23.91 32.62
N ARG A 539 36.23 23.93 33.40
CA ARG A 539 35.82 22.78 34.24
C ARG A 539 35.48 21.56 33.39
N PHE A 540 34.84 21.76 32.24
CA PHE A 540 34.56 20.69 31.29
C PHE A 540 35.86 20.04 30.77
N ALA A 541 36.82 20.84 30.28
CA ALA A 541 38.13 20.31 29.85
C ALA A 541 38.86 19.54 30.96
N SER A 542 38.84 20.05 32.20
CA SER A 542 39.47 19.38 33.35
C SER A 542 38.79 18.05 33.70
N ASN A 543 37.46 18.01 33.72
CA ASN A 543 36.70 16.78 33.98
C ASN A 543 36.91 15.73 32.89
N VAL A 544 37.01 16.17 31.62
CA VAL A 544 37.33 15.29 30.49
C VAL A 544 38.75 14.76 30.65
N GLN A 545 39.72 15.59 31.03
CA GLN A 545 41.10 15.14 31.28
C GLN A 545 41.18 14.09 32.38
N GLN A 546 40.46 14.28 33.50
CA GLN A 546 40.45 13.32 34.60
C GLN A 546 39.81 11.98 34.21
N SER A 547 38.72 12.03 33.45
CA SER A 547 38.00 10.84 33.01
C SER A 547 38.72 10.08 31.89
N ALA A 548 39.35 10.81 30.97
CA ALA A 548 40.04 10.27 29.79
C ALA A 548 41.28 9.44 30.15
N ARG A 549 41.92 9.70 31.31
CA ARG A 549 43.04 8.89 31.81
C ARG A 549 42.70 7.41 31.94
N GLY A 550 41.46 7.08 32.34
CA GLY A 550 41.00 5.68 32.44
C GLY A 550 40.90 4.96 31.10
N LEU A 551 40.94 5.69 29.99
CA LEU A 551 41.00 5.16 28.62
C LEU A 551 42.40 5.29 28.00
N GLY A 552 43.42 5.66 28.79
CA GLY A 552 44.77 5.90 28.30
C GLY A 552 44.89 7.14 27.39
N LEU A 553 44.00 8.13 27.56
CA LEU A 553 43.96 9.36 26.77
C LEU A 553 44.25 10.59 27.64
N SER A 554 44.96 11.58 27.08
CA SER A 554 45.29 12.86 27.70
C SER A 554 44.68 14.01 26.88
N VAL A 555 44.33 15.09 27.58
CA VAL A 555 43.86 16.33 26.95
C VAL A 555 45.06 17.21 26.65
N ALA A 556 45.22 17.61 25.39
CA ALA A 556 46.25 18.51 24.91
C ALA A 556 45.65 19.75 24.24
N GLN A 557 46.35 20.88 24.36
CA GLN A 557 46.04 22.16 23.69
C GLN A 557 44.58 22.59 23.83
N VAL A 558 44.21 23.00 25.05
CA VAL A 558 42.91 23.63 25.31
C VAL A 558 42.94 25.06 24.76
N ASP A 559 42.16 25.30 23.71
CA ASP A 559 41.92 26.61 23.12
C ASP A 559 40.51 27.08 23.52
N LEU A 560 40.43 28.30 24.04
CA LEU A 560 39.21 28.91 24.53
C LEU A 560 39.10 30.34 24.04
N HIS A 561 38.00 30.66 23.37
CA HIS A 561 37.72 32.01 22.90
C HIS A 561 36.23 32.34 22.96
N ALA A 562 35.90 33.62 23.07
CA ALA A 562 34.51 34.08 23.05
C ALA A 562 33.88 33.80 21.67
N ALA A 563 32.72 33.18 21.66
CA ALA A 563 32.01 32.78 20.44
C ALA A 563 30.48 32.74 20.65
N VAL A 564 29.73 32.94 19.59
CA VAL A 564 28.27 32.86 19.61
C VAL A 564 27.83 31.41 19.41
N GLY A 565 27.02 30.88 20.32
CA GLY A 565 26.53 29.50 20.30
C GLY A 565 25.46 29.25 19.23
N ARG A 566 25.09 27.99 19.01
CA ARG A 566 24.12 27.58 17.97
C ARG A 566 22.73 28.20 18.10
N THR A 567 22.37 28.66 19.30
CA THR A 567 21.11 29.34 19.60
C THR A 567 21.19 30.86 19.47
N GLY A 568 22.33 31.41 19.04
CA GLY A 568 22.57 32.85 18.94
C GLY A 568 22.98 33.54 20.25
N GLY A 569 23.16 32.78 21.33
CA GLY A 569 23.62 33.30 22.63
C GLY A 569 25.12 33.58 22.67
N ASN A 570 25.53 34.61 23.41
CA ASN A 570 26.94 34.89 23.67
C ASN A 570 27.51 33.88 24.68
N GLY A 571 28.73 33.39 24.44
CA GLY A 571 29.41 32.46 25.33
C GLY A 571 30.84 32.19 24.87
N TYR A 572 31.35 31.00 25.15
CA TYR A 572 32.74 30.61 24.90
C TYR A 572 32.79 29.28 24.16
N ALA A 573 33.53 29.25 23.04
CA ALA A 573 33.88 28.02 22.36
C ALA A 573 35.17 27.46 22.96
N ILE A 574 35.16 26.17 23.28
CA ILE A 574 36.31 25.41 23.75
C ILE A 574 36.65 24.32 22.74
N SER A 575 37.94 24.19 22.43
CA SER A 575 38.44 23.06 21.65
C SER A 575 39.70 22.48 22.26
N PHE A 576 39.82 21.16 22.27
CA PHE A 576 41.02 20.47 22.76
C PHE A 576 41.18 19.13 22.06
N TRP A 577 42.39 18.57 22.13
CA TRP A 577 42.74 17.28 21.54
C TRP A 577 42.78 16.19 22.60
N LEU A 578 42.19 15.04 22.30
CA LEU A 578 42.41 13.79 23.02
C LEU A 578 43.48 12.99 22.30
N ILE A 579 44.62 12.80 22.94
CA ILE A 579 45.78 12.06 22.42
C ILE A 579 46.10 10.87 23.35
N PRO A 580 46.63 9.75 22.84
CA PRO A 580 47.07 8.64 23.68
C PRO A 580 48.17 9.09 24.66
N LEU A 581 48.10 8.63 25.92
CA LEU A 581 49.22 8.82 26.84
C LEU A 581 50.44 8.07 26.29
N PRO A 582 51.64 8.68 26.27
CA PRO A 582 52.85 7.91 26.07
C PRO A 582 52.95 6.84 27.16
N PRO A 583 53.46 5.63 26.84
CA PRO A 583 53.72 4.63 27.87
C PRO A 583 54.62 5.24 28.94
N ASP A 584 54.26 5.06 30.21
CA ASP A 584 55.07 5.49 31.34
C ASP A 584 56.41 4.76 31.24
N ASP A 585 57.47 5.44 30.80
CA ASP A 585 58.85 4.99 30.97
C ASP A 585 59.11 5.05 32.48
N GLY A 586 58.75 3.96 33.16
CA GLY A 586 59.09 3.72 34.54
C GLY A 586 60.59 3.87 34.72
N LEU A 587 60.97 4.96 35.37
CA LEU A 587 62.19 5.06 36.15
C LEU A 587 62.21 3.86 37.11
N GLU A 588 62.94 2.82 36.76
CA GLU A 588 63.61 1.96 37.73
C GLU A 588 64.60 2.85 38.51
N GLN A 589 64.14 3.50 39.57
CA GLN A 589 64.97 3.84 40.72
C GLN A 589 64.20 3.65 42.03
N ARG A 590 64.61 2.56 42.71
CA ARG A 590 64.42 2.15 44.11
C ARG A 590 63.19 1.34 44.48
#